data_AF-A0A381PU57-F1
#
_entry.id   AF-A0A381PU57-F1
#
_cell.length_a   1.000
_cell.length_b   1.000
_cell.length_c   1.000
_cell.angle_alpha   90.00
_cell.angle_beta   90.00
_cell.angle_gamma   90.00
#
_symmetry.space_group_name_H-M   'P 1'
#
loop_
_entity.id
_entity.type
_entity.pdbx_description
1 polymer ?
#
loop_
_entity_poly.entity_id
_entity_poly.type
_entity_poly.pdbx_seq_one_letter_code
_entity_poly.pdbx_strand_id
1 'polypeptide(L)'
;MSITFAAECMRKFFGPDVFNHTGTVNLKFLRPVKAGDTITVTGSVNGTEETDAGTKVSVDLFCDNQDGNRTAVGIGTAVIA
;
A
#
# COMPACT_ATOMS: atom_id res chain seq x y z
N MET A 1 1.70 -0.04 13.56
CA MET A 1 2.80 0.02 12.56
C MET A 1 2.21 0.47 11.24
N SER A 2 2.84 1.38 10.48
CA SER A 2 2.22 1.92 9.25
C SER A 2 1.97 0.85 8.18
N ILE A 3 2.79 -0.21 8.14
CA ILE A 3 2.65 -1.31 7.17
C ILE A 3 1.31 -2.07 7.28
N THR A 4 0.78 -2.26 8.49
CA THR A 4 -0.50 -2.97 8.67
C THR A 4 -1.66 -2.15 8.14
N PHE A 5 -1.61 -0.82 8.28
CA PHE A 5 -2.61 0.07 7.70
C PHE A 5 -2.52 0.12 6.18
N ALA A 6 -1.30 0.17 5.62
CA ALA A 6 -1.11 0.12 4.18
C ALA A 6 -1.59 -1.20 3.57
N ALA A 7 -1.31 -2.34 4.21
CA ALA A 7 -1.83 -3.64 3.81
C ALA A 7 -3.37 -3.69 3.86
N GLU A 8 -4.00 -3.13 4.90
CA GLU A 8 -5.47 -3.08 4.97
C GLU A 8 -6.08 -2.15 3.91
N CYS A 9 -5.45 -1.02 3.61
CA CYS A 9 -5.88 -0.14 2.50
C CYS A 9 -5.85 -0.90 1.16
N MET A 10 -4.77 -1.63 0.90
CA MET A 10 -4.64 -2.44 -0.31
C MET A 10 -5.65 -3.58 -0.35
N ARG A 11 -5.86 -4.28 0.78
CA ARG A 11 -6.87 -5.34 0.90
C ARG A 11 -8.28 -4.81 0.65
N LYS A 12 -8.62 -3.63 1.13
CA LYS A 12 -9.92 -2.98 0.86
C LYS A 12 -10.06 -2.55 -0.59
N PHE A 13 -8.98 -2.09 -1.21
CA PHE A 13 -9.00 -1.61 -2.60
C PHE A 13 -9.13 -2.76 -3.61
N PHE A 14 -8.34 -3.83 -3.46
CA PHE A 14 -8.36 -4.99 -4.36
C PHE A 14 -9.39 -6.06 -3.97
N GLY A 15 -9.92 -6.00 -2.75
CA GLY A 15 -10.75 -7.04 -2.17
C GLY A 15 -9.92 -8.15 -1.50
N PRO A 16 -10.49 -8.81 -0.47
CA PRO A 16 -9.78 -9.82 0.30
C PRO A 16 -9.40 -11.04 -0.52
N ASP A 17 -10.25 -11.48 -1.46
CA ASP A 17 -9.99 -12.67 -2.27
C ASP A 17 -8.78 -12.48 -3.17
N VAL A 18 -8.63 -11.30 -3.77
CA VAL A 18 -7.44 -11.00 -4.59
C VAL A 18 -6.22 -10.78 -3.70
N PHE A 19 -6.30 -9.82 -2.78
CA PHE A 19 -5.12 -9.32 -2.09
C PHE A 19 -4.50 -10.34 -1.14
N ASN A 20 -5.30 -11.22 -0.52
CA ASN A 20 -4.75 -12.23 0.39
C ASN A 20 -3.93 -13.31 -0.34
N HIS A 21 -4.13 -13.48 -1.65
CA HIS A 21 -3.46 -14.51 -2.44
C HIS A 21 -2.36 -13.95 -3.35
N THR A 22 -2.51 -12.74 -3.87
CA THR A 22 -1.58 -12.14 -4.85
C THR A 22 -0.98 -10.81 -4.41
N GLY A 23 -1.46 -10.28 -3.27
CA GLY A 23 -1.10 -8.97 -2.77
C GLY A 23 0.29 -8.91 -2.15
N THR A 24 1.03 -7.84 -2.43
CA THR A 24 2.26 -7.50 -1.71
C THR A 24 2.27 -6.03 -1.32
N VAL A 25 2.94 -5.72 -0.22
CA VAL A 25 3.22 -4.35 0.22
C VAL A 25 4.68 -4.26 0.65
N ASN A 26 5.41 -3.32 0.05
CA ASN A 26 6.77 -3.00 0.43
C ASN A 26 6.84 -1.53 0.80
N LEU A 27 7.16 -1.23 2.07
CA LEU A 27 7.33 0.14 2.56
C LEU A 27 8.78 0.40 2.96
N LYS A 28 9.28 1.58 2.57
CA LYS A 28 10.47 2.23 3.11
C LYS A 28 10.05 3.25 4.16
N PHE A 29 10.45 3.02 5.41
CA PHE A 29 10.22 3.96 6.50
C PHE A 29 11.25 5.09 6.44
N LEU A 30 10.76 6.34 6.36
CA LEU A 30 11.59 7.53 6.29
C LEU A 30 11.76 8.18 7.67
N ARG A 31 10.74 8.06 8.52
CA ARG A 31 10.69 8.67 9.85
C ARG A 31 9.96 7.74 10.82
N PRO A 32 10.30 7.74 12.12
CA PRO A 32 9.57 6.96 13.10
C PRO A 32 8.15 7.51 13.28
N VAL A 33 7.19 6.60 13.47
CA VAL A 33 5.82 6.91 13.89
C VAL A 33 5.72 6.65 15.39
N LYS A 34 5.13 7.59 16.12
CA LYS A 34 5.00 7.55 17.58
C LYS A 34 3.57 7.22 17.99
N ALA A 35 3.41 6.77 19.23
CA ALA A 35 2.08 6.61 19.81
C ALA A 35 1.35 7.97 19.84
N GLY A 36 0.09 7.98 19.42
CA GLY A 36 -0.70 9.21 19.27
C GLY A 36 -0.64 9.85 17.88
N ASP A 37 0.29 9.44 17.01
CA ASP A 37 0.28 9.90 15.61
C ASP A 37 -0.95 9.34 14.88
N THR A 38 -1.59 10.21 14.10
CA THR A 38 -2.59 9.81 13.12
C THR A 38 -1.91 9.66 11.78
N ILE A 39 -1.94 8.44 11.22
CA ILE A 39 -1.33 8.14 9.92
C ILE A 39 -2.41 8.06 8.86
N THR A 40 -2.29 8.91 7.86
CA THR A 40 -3.08 8.85 6.63
C THR A 40 -2.29 8.07 5.59
N VAL A 41 -2.88 6.97 5.10
CA VAL A 41 -2.33 6.22 3.98
C VAL A 41 -3.06 6.61 2.72
N THR A 42 -2.33 7.03 1.70
CA THR A 42 -2.84 7.27 0.35
C THR A 42 -2.12 6.39 -0.66
N GLY A 43 -2.79 6.15 -1.78
CA GLY A 43 -2.25 5.35 -2.87
C GLY A 43 -2.59 5.93 -4.23
N SER A 44 -1.71 5.74 -5.21
CA SER A 44 -1.96 6.06 -6.61
C SER A 44 -1.55 4.89 -7.49
N VAL A 45 -2.46 4.41 -8.34
CA VAL A 45 -2.11 3.40 -9.36
C VAL A 45 -1.06 4.03 -10.28
N ASN A 46 0.07 3.35 -10.46
CA ASN A 46 1.20 3.87 -11.25
C ASN A 46 1.62 2.95 -12.40
N GLY A 47 1.04 1.75 -12.50
CA GLY A 47 1.36 0.82 -13.58
C GLY A 47 0.46 -0.41 -13.60
N THR A 48 0.32 -0.97 -14.79
CA THR A 48 -0.31 -2.26 -15.04
C THR A 48 0.58 -3.08 -15.98
N GLU A 49 0.71 -4.37 -15.71
CA GLU A 49 1.52 -5.30 -16.48
C GLU A 49 0.71 -6.59 -16.72
N GLU A 50 0.55 -6.98 -17.98
CA GLU A 50 -0.07 -8.26 -18.33
C GLU A 50 0.88 -9.41 -17.97
N THR A 51 0.36 -10.44 -17.31
CA THR A 51 1.10 -11.65 -16.92
C THR A 51 0.28 -12.89 -17.26
N ASP A 52 0.91 -14.06 -17.28
CA ASP A 52 0.21 -15.33 -17.51
C ASP A 52 -0.90 -15.61 -16.48
N ALA A 53 -0.83 -14.97 -15.30
CA ALA A 53 -1.78 -15.14 -14.20
C ALA A 53 -2.86 -14.05 -14.13
N GLY A 54 -2.84 -13.06 -15.02
CA GLY A 54 -3.73 -11.89 -15.01
C GLY A 54 -2.97 -10.57 -15.09
N THR A 55 -3.66 -9.45 -14.87
CA THR A 55 -3.07 -8.12 -14.89
C THR A 55 -2.50 -7.78 -13.51
N LYS A 56 -1.19 -7.58 -13.43
CA LYS A 56 -0.53 -7.07 -12.23
C LYS A 56 -0.70 -5.56 -12.16
N VAL A 57 -1.34 -5.07 -11.10
CA VAL A 57 -1.53 -3.64 -10.81
C VAL A 57 -0.52 -3.20 -9.77
N SER A 58 0.15 -2.07 -10.01
CA SER A 58 1.10 -1.45 -9.09
C SER A 58 0.55 -0.11 -8.57
N VAL A 59 0.72 0.12 -7.28
CA VAL A 59 0.20 1.28 -6.56
C VAL A 59 1.33 1.90 -5.74
N ASP A 60 1.66 3.16 -6.02
CA ASP A 60 2.52 3.95 -5.12
C ASP A 60 1.77 4.19 -3.81
N LEU A 61 2.44 3.93 -2.69
CA LEU A 61 1.90 4.07 -1.34
C LEU A 61 2.62 5.16 -0.57
N PHE A 62 1.85 5.92 0.18
CA PHE A 62 2.30 7.10 0.89
C PHE A 62 1.68 7.14 2.29
N CYS A 63 2.51 7.29 3.31
CA CYS A 63 2.06 7.42 4.70
C CYS A 63 2.46 8.78 5.26
N ASP A 64 1.49 9.62 5.57
CA ASP A 64 1.69 10.95 6.13
C ASP A 64 1.14 11.01 7.56
N ASN A 65 1.82 11.72 8.46
CA ASN A 65 1.26 12.00 9.78
C ASN A 65 0.35 13.25 9.76
N GLN A 66 -0.29 13.55 10.88
CA GLN A 66 -1.17 14.72 11.05
C GLN A 66 -0.51 16.08 10.77
N ASP A 67 0.81 16.17 10.86
CA ASP A 67 1.57 17.40 10.61
C ASP A 67 1.98 17.54 9.14
N GLY A 68 1.55 16.61 8.27
CA GLY A 68 1.93 16.55 6.86
C GLY A 68 3.33 15.97 6.62
N ASN A 69 3.94 15.34 7.61
CA ASN A 69 5.25 14.71 7.44
C ASN A 69 5.11 13.32 6.80
N ARG A 70 5.79 13.11 5.68
CA ARG A 70 5.94 11.80 5.07
C ARG A 70 6.74 10.86 5.98
N THR A 71 6.09 9.84 6.52
CA THR A 71 6.68 8.85 7.43
C THR A 71 7.13 7.58 6.71
N ALA A 72 6.44 7.18 5.65
CA ALA A 72 6.85 6.07 4.79
C ALA A 72 6.38 6.26 3.35
N VAL A 73 7.11 5.66 2.43
CA VAL A 73 6.76 5.54 1.00
C VAL A 73 6.92 4.09 0.58
N GLY A 74 6.21 3.63 -0.44
CA GLY A 74 6.34 2.26 -0.87
C GLY A 74 5.54 1.94 -2.11
N ILE A 75 5.49 0.64 -2.41
CA ILE A 75 4.73 0.11 -3.54
C ILE A 75 3.88 -1.05 -3.01
N GLY A 76 2.62 -1.05 -3.40
CA GLY A 76 1.73 -2.18 -3.27
C GLY A 76 1.46 -2.80 -4.63
N THR A 77 1.34 -4.12 -4.70
CA THR A 77 0.94 -4.82 -5.92
C THR A 77 -0.15 -5.83 -5.65
N ALA A 78 -0.95 -6.14 -6.66
CA ALA A 78 -1.82 -7.31 -6.69
C ALA A 78 -1.99 -7.77 -8.14
N VAL A 79 -2.30 -9.05 -8.34
CA VAL A 79 -2.65 -9.59 -9.66
C VAL A 79 -4.16 -9.82 -9.68
N ILE A 80 -4.85 -9.13 -10.60
CA ILE A 80 -6.29 -9.28 -10.85
C ILE A 80 -6.51 -10.15 -12.09
N ALA A 81 -7.47 -11.07 -12.03
CA ALA A 81 -7.83 -12.00 -13.10
C ALA A 81 -9.34 -12.03 -13.29
#